data_AF-A0A1J5PRP9-F1
#
_entry.id   AF-A0A1J5PRP9-F1
#
_cell.length_a   1.000
_cell.length_b   1.000
_cell.length_c   1.000
_cell.angle_alpha   90.00
_cell.angle_beta   90.00
_cell.angle_gamma   90.00
#
_symmetry.space_group_name_H-M   'P 1'
#
loop_
_entity.id
_entity.type
_entity.pdbx_description
1 polymer ?
#
loop_
_entity_poly.entity_id
_entity_poly.type
_entity_poly.pdbx_seq_one_letter_code
_entity_poly.pdbx_strand_id
1 'polypeptide(L)' 'MARLGIADRWADLAIAAWSTEWNYGPGWDNLFYDSYGIDPNMQKIRFYRLLWDLDE' A
#
# COMPACT_ATOMS: atom_id res chain seq x y z
N MET A 1 -5.43 -9.20 11.56
CA MET A 1 -5.84 -10.51 10.98
C MET A 1 -5.81 -10.42 9.45
N ALA A 2 -5.42 -11.48 8.73
CA ALA A 2 -5.48 -11.46 7.26
C ALA A 2 -6.95 -11.47 6.76
N ARG A 3 -7.28 -10.61 5.78
CA ARG A 3 -8.61 -10.50 5.15
C ARG A 3 -8.51 -10.78 3.65
N LEU A 4 -8.91 -11.98 3.23
CA LEU A 4 -8.90 -12.37 1.81
C LEU A 4 -10.28 -12.14 1.18
N GLY A 5 -10.33 -11.56 -0.02
CA GLY A 5 -11.57 -11.34 -0.76
C GLY A 5 -11.37 -10.61 -2.09
N ILE A 6 -12.47 -10.33 -2.78
CA ILE A 6 -12.45 -9.45 -3.97
C ILE A 6 -12.41 -8.01 -3.47
N ALA A 7 -11.38 -7.27 -3.85
CA ALA A 7 -11.20 -5.88 -3.48
C ALA A 7 -10.50 -5.10 -4.60
N ASP A 8 -10.41 -3.78 -4.41
CA ASP A 8 -9.50 -2.96 -5.20
C ASP A 8 -8.05 -3.37 -4.91
N ARG A 9 -7.19 -3.42 -5.94
CA ARG A 9 -5.77 -3.77 -5.79
C ARG A 9 -5.03 -2.89 -4.77
N TRP A 10 -5.49 -1.65 -4.58
CA TRP A 10 -4.86 -0.72 -3.65
C TRP A 10 -5.05 -1.12 -2.18
N ALA A 11 -5.99 -2.03 -1.87
CA ALA A 11 -6.10 -2.64 -0.55
C ALA A 11 -4.81 -3.37 -0.13
N ASP A 12 -4.13 -4.02 -1.08
CA ASP A 12 -2.87 -4.70 -0.85
C ASP A 12 -1.67 -3.77 -1.11
N LEU A 13 -1.65 -3.11 -2.27
CA LEU A 13 -0.46 -2.37 -2.73
C LEU A 13 -0.12 -1.18 -1.84
N ALA A 14 -1.11 -0.49 -1.27
CA ALA A 14 -0.86 0.67 -0.42
C ALA A 14 -0.12 0.30 0.87
N ILE A 15 -0.40 -0.88 1.44
CA ILE A 15 0.17 -1.37 2.70
C ILE A 15 1.48 -2.13 2.40
N ALA A 16 1.55 -2.88 1.30
CA ALA A 16 2.78 -3.52 0.86
C ALA A 16 3.88 -2.49 0.59
N ALA A 17 3.58 -1.41 -0.14
CA ALA A 17 4.53 -0.31 -0.35
C ALA A 17 4.88 0.39 0.97
N TRP A 18 3.90 0.63 1.85
CA TRP A 18 4.17 1.27 3.15
C TRP A 18 5.08 0.43 4.05
N SER A 19 4.91 -0.89 4.01
CA SER A 19 5.75 -1.84 4.72
C SER A 19 7.20 -1.78 4.29
N THR A 20 7.49 -1.42 3.03
CA THR A 20 8.88 -1.21 2.59
C THR A 20 9.55 -0.07 3.33
N GLU A 21 8.80 0.97 3.73
CA GLU A 21 9.35 2.09 4.49
C GLU A 21 9.74 1.68 5.91
N TRP A 22 8.92 0.84 6.55
CA TRP A 22 9.20 0.32 7.89
C TRP A 22 10.36 -0.68 7.91
N ASN A 23 10.48 -1.50 6.86
CA ASN A 23 11.46 -2.58 6.83
C ASN A 23 12.81 -2.17 6.24
N TYR A 24 12.85 -1.19 5.31
CA TYR A 24 14.05 -0.83 4.56
C TYR A 24 14.40 0.67 4.64
N GLY A 25 13.64 1.47 5.39
CA GLY A 25 13.83 2.92 5.52
C GLY A 25 13.02 3.72 4.50
N PRO A 26 13.05 5.07 4.53
CA PRO A 26 12.20 5.89 3.68
C PRO A 26 12.57 5.81 2.19
N GLY A 27 11.58 5.98 1.30
CA GLY A 27 11.78 6.18 -0.15
C GLY A 27 11.70 4.94 -1.04
N TRP A 28 11.31 3.78 -0.50
CA TRP A 28 11.14 2.54 -1.27
C TRP A 28 9.77 2.37 -1.91
N ASP A 29 8.79 3.20 -1.54
CA ASP A 29 7.42 3.12 -2.02
C ASP A 29 7.30 3.37 -3.54
N ASN A 30 8.00 4.37 -4.07
CA ASN A 30 8.02 4.63 -5.52
C ASN A 30 8.63 3.45 -6.29
N LEU A 31 9.77 2.92 -5.83
CA LEU A 31 10.40 1.77 -6.49
C LEU A 31 9.49 0.54 -6.46
N PHE A 32 8.73 0.34 -5.39
CA PHE A 32 7.73 -0.73 -5.31
C PHE A 32 6.66 -0.59 -6.39
N TYR A 33 6.09 0.60 -6.57
CA TYR A 33 5.07 0.84 -7.59
C TYR A 33 5.62 0.74 -9.02
N ASP A 34 6.82 1.27 -9.26
CA ASP A 34 7.52 1.17 -10.54
C ASP A 34 7.79 -0.30 -10.90
N SER A 35 8.23 -1.11 -9.94
CA SER A 35 8.48 -2.54 -10.14
C SER A 35 7.19 -3.33 -10.39
N TYR A 36 6.07 -2.90 -9.80
CA TYR A 36 4.75 -3.44 -10.09
C TYR A 36 4.19 -2.96 -11.44
N GLY A 37 4.78 -1.91 -12.04
CA GLY A 37 4.41 -1.38 -13.35
C GLY A 37 3.16 -0.51 -13.33
N ILE A 38 2.90 0.24 -12.26
CA ILE A 38 1.76 1.14 -12.15
C ILE A 38 2.15 2.53 -11.64
N ASP A 39 1.43 3.54 -12.12
CA ASP A 39 1.50 4.88 -11.53
C ASP A 39 0.76 4.92 -10.19
N PRO A 40 1.35 5.53 -9.13
CA PRO A 40 0.72 5.58 -7.83
C PRO A 40 -0.54 6.45 -7.82
N ASN A 41 -1.66 5.86 -7.37
CA ASN A 41 -2.89 6.61 -7.13
C ASN A 41 -2.91 7.13 -5.68
N MET A 42 -2.44 8.36 -5.49
CA MET A 42 -2.29 8.97 -4.17
C MET A 42 -3.60 9.07 -3.37
N GLN A 43 -4.76 9.19 -4.04
CA GLN A 43 -6.05 9.20 -3.34
C GLN A 43 -6.38 7.84 -2.76
N LYS A 44 -6.23 6.77 -3.56
CA LYS A 44 -6.47 5.39 -3.10
C LYS A 44 -5.45 4.95 -2.06
N ILE A 45 -4.17 5.29 -2.23
CA ILE A 45 -3.12 4.99 -1.25
C ILE A 45 -3.49 5.57 0.12
N ARG A 46 -3.84 6.87 0.17
CA ARG A 46 -4.24 7.52 1.44
C ARG A 46 -5.49 6.87 2.04
N PHE A 47 -6.49 6.58 1.20
CA PHE A 47 -7.71 5.92 1.65
C PHE A 47 -7.44 4.57 2.30
N TYR A 48 -6.68 3.69 1.64
CA TYR A 48 -6.42 2.34 2.15
C TYR A 48 -5.47 2.33 3.36
N ARG A 49 -4.49 3.24 3.43
CA ARG A 49 -3.66 3.39 4.64
C ARG A 49 -4.48 3.87 5.83
N LEU A 50 -5.36 4.87 5.64
CA LEU A 50 -6.28 5.30 6.70
C LEU A 50 -7.24 4.18 7.11
N LEU A 51 -7.77 3.42 6.15
CA LEU A 51 -8.65 2.30 6.46
C LEU A 51 -7.94 1.25 7.30
N TRP A 52 -6.67 0.94 6.99
CA TRP A 52 -5.85 0.02 7.79
C TRP A 52 -5.58 0.56 9.21
N ASP A 53 -5.24 1.84 9.35
CA ASP A 53 -5.01 2.49 10.66
C ASP A 53 -6.27 2.52 11.55
N LEU A 54 -7.47 2.49 10.98
CA LEU A 54 -8.74 2.48 11.72
C LEU A 54 -9.21 1.05 12.06
N ASP A 55 -8.61 0.05 11.42
CA ASP A 55 -9.05 -1.33 11.47
C ASP A 55 -8.18 -2.21 12.40
N GLU A 56 -6.97 -1.74 12.70
CA GLU A 56 -6.14 -2.17 13.84
C GLU A 56 -6.55 -1.43 15.13
#